data_AF-A0A7S1N342-F1
#
_entry.id   AF-A0A7S1N342-F1
#
_cell.length_a   1.000
_cell.length_b   1.000
_cell.length_c   1.000
_cell.angle_alpha   90.00
_cell.angle_beta   90.00
_cell.angle_gamma   90.00
#
_symmetry.space_group_name_H-M   'P 1'
#
loop_
_entity.id
_entity.type
_entity.pdbx_description
1 polymer ?
#
loop_
_entity_poly.entity_id
_entity_poly.type
_entity_poly.pdbx_seq_one_letter_code
_entity_poly.pdbx_strand_id
1 'polypeptide(L)'
;ISDAGDGKFFITSHRGRQLQDSSGALGLYNYFGFYERWSIPDFTLPSDDKFFIISHRNEQLEDVGSVVGLTWYWFGPDQKWTISDAGDGKFFITSHSSQQLQDREGTIGLSADFNVEQKWTISHAGDGKFFITSHRGQQLQDSSGALALNGKYGFYERWSIPDFTLPSDDKFFIISHRDERLEDVGSVVGLTGYWFGPDQKWTISDAGDGKFFITSHSSQQLQDREGTIGLSADFNVEQKWTISHAGDGKFF
;
A
#
# COMPACT_ATOMS: atom_id res chain seq x y z
N ILE A 1 7.06 18.17 -3.08
CA ILE A 1 7.54 17.71 -4.39
C ILE A 1 6.71 16.48 -4.66
N SER A 2 5.63 16.66 -5.43
CA SER A 2 4.73 15.59 -5.85
C SER A 2 5.45 14.74 -6.90
N ASP A 3 5.22 13.44 -6.86
CA ASP A 3 5.68 12.47 -7.85
C ASP A 3 5.49 13.02 -9.28
N ALA A 4 6.60 13.18 -10.00
CA ALA A 4 6.63 13.53 -11.42
C ALA A 4 6.94 12.30 -12.29
N GLY A 5 6.75 11.10 -11.74
CA GLY A 5 6.72 9.85 -12.47
C GLY A 5 5.46 9.78 -13.34
N ASP A 6 5.55 9.08 -14.46
CA ASP A 6 4.45 8.88 -15.42
C ASP A 6 3.35 7.91 -14.94
N GLY A 7 3.24 7.71 -13.62
CA GLY A 7 2.29 6.77 -13.00
C GLY A 7 2.54 5.30 -13.35
N LYS A 8 3.76 4.96 -13.79
CA LYS A 8 4.16 3.58 -14.10
C LYS A 8 4.99 2.97 -12.98
N PHE A 9 4.97 1.65 -12.90
CA PHE A 9 5.68 0.85 -11.92
C PHE A 9 6.63 -0.16 -12.57
N PHE A 10 7.71 -0.47 -11.88
CA PHE A 10 8.49 -1.69 -12.08
C PHE A 10 7.98 -2.78 -11.15
N ILE A 11 7.91 -4.02 -11.64
CA ILE A 11 7.52 -5.21 -10.86
C ILE A 11 8.74 -6.15 -10.85
N THR A 12 9.49 -6.12 -9.75
CA THR A 12 10.78 -6.80 -9.60
C THR A 12 10.65 -8.10 -8.81
N SER A 13 11.06 -9.21 -9.41
CA SER A 13 11.14 -10.51 -8.72
C SER A 13 12.11 -10.49 -7.55
N HIS A 14 12.00 -11.47 -6.65
CA HIS A 14 12.95 -11.67 -5.56
C HIS A 14 14.42 -11.83 -6.01
N ARG A 15 14.67 -12.24 -7.27
CA ARG A 15 16.02 -12.33 -7.86
C ARG A 15 16.50 -11.03 -8.52
N GLY A 16 15.75 -9.93 -8.40
CA GLY A 16 16.10 -8.63 -8.97
C GLY A 16 15.76 -8.44 -10.45
N ARG A 17 15.07 -9.41 -11.07
CA ARG A 17 14.64 -9.33 -12.49
C ARG A 17 13.29 -8.65 -12.59
N GLN A 18 13.10 -7.82 -13.60
CA GLN A 18 11.86 -7.11 -13.90
C GLN A 18 10.90 -7.95 -14.73
N LEU A 19 9.61 -7.89 -14.41
CA LEU A 19 8.55 -8.37 -15.28
C LEU A 19 8.54 -7.54 -16.56
N GLN A 20 8.65 -8.20 -17.70
CA GLN A 20 8.78 -7.57 -19.01
C GLN A 20 7.69 -8.05 -19.96
N ASP A 21 7.16 -7.13 -20.74
CA ASP A 21 6.44 -7.41 -21.98
C ASP A 21 7.36 -7.16 -23.18
N SER A 22 7.89 -8.20 -23.80
CA SER A 22 8.70 -8.10 -25.02
C SER A 22 7.84 -8.37 -26.25
N SER A 23 7.07 -7.37 -26.68
CA SER A 23 6.23 -7.46 -27.87
C SER A 23 5.21 -8.62 -27.84
N GLY A 24 4.60 -8.89 -26.68
CA GLY A 24 3.62 -9.97 -26.49
C GLY A 24 4.17 -11.16 -25.72
N ALA A 25 5.49 -11.27 -25.62
CA ALA A 25 6.13 -12.31 -24.83
C ALA A 25 6.38 -11.81 -23.41
N LEU A 26 5.70 -12.42 -22.43
CA LEU A 26 5.94 -12.16 -21.01
C LEU A 26 7.23 -12.84 -20.55
N GLY A 27 8.08 -12.13 -19.81
CA GLY A 27 9.34 -12.68 -19.33
C GLY A 27 9.95 -11.92 -18.14
N LEU A 28 11.16 -12.33 -17.76
CA LEU A 28 11.94 -11.73 -16.68
C LEU A 28 13.33 -11.30 -17.17
N TYR A 29 13.65 -10.01 -16.99
CA TYR A 29 14.88 -9.43 -17.51
C TYR A 29 15.57 -8.49 -16.50
N ASN A 30 16.87 -8.26 -16.66
CA ASN A 30 17.67 -7.41 -15.77
C ASN A 30 17.73 -5.94 -16.24
N TYR A 31 16.74 -5.47 -16.99
CA TYR A 31 16.70 -4.12 -17.55
C TYR A 31 15.60 -3.30 -16.91
N PHE A 32 15.87 -2.01 -16.74
CA PHE A 32 14.88 -1.00 -16.37
C PHE A 32 14.64 -0.12 -17.59
N GLY A 33 13.75 -0.55 -18.47
CA GLY A 33 13.47 0.11 -19.73
C GLY A 33 11.97 0.33 -19.94
N PHE A 34 11.61 0.71 -21.15
CA PHE A 34 10.22 0.97 -21.53
C PHE A 34 9.33 -0.29 -21.43
N TYR A 35 9.89 -1.46 -21.72
CA TYR A 35 9.17 -2.73 -21.78
C TYR A 35 8.82 -3.32 -20.40
N GLU A 36 9.49 -2.84 -19.35
CA GLU A 36 9.32 -3.27 -17.97
C GLU A 36 8.42 -2.36 -17.15
N ARG A 37 7.82 -1.36 -17.78
CA ARG A 37 6.94 -0.37 -17.13
C ARG A 37 5.49 -0.78 -17.25
N TRP A 38 4.86 -0.91 -16.09
CA TRP A 38 3.47 -1.36 -15.97
C TRP A 38 2.60 -0.26 -15.38
N SER A 39 1.39 -0.09 -15.92
CA SER A 39 0.34 0.68 -15.26
C SER A 39 -0.46 -0.23 -14.35
N ILE A 40 -0.67 0.22 -13.11
CA ILE A 40 -1.60 -0.41 -12.18
C ILE A 40 -2.55 0.70 -11.72
N PRO A 41 -3.65 0.94 -12.46
CA PRO A 41 -4.58 2.01 -12.12
C PRO A 41 -5.12 1.86 -10.70
N ASP A 42 -5.27 2.97 -10.00
CA ASP A 42 -5.77 3.07 -8.62
C ASP A 42 -4.92 2.31 -7.57
N PHE A 43 -3.74 1.80 -7.95
CA PHE A 43 -2.77 1.26 -7.01
C PHE A 43 -1.80 2.36 -6.57
N THR A 44 -1.66 2.53 -5.26
CA THR A 44 -0.65 3.42 -4.67
C THR A 44 0.26 2.60 -3.77
N LEU A 45 1.58 2.80 -3.89
CA LEU A 45 2.52 2.17 -2.97
C LEU A 45 2.36 2.77 -1.56
N PRO A 46 2.57 1.97 -0.50
CA PRO A 46 2.90 2.52 0.81
C PRO A 46 4.22 3.28 0.64
N SER A 47 4.13 4.59 0.47
CA SER A 47 5.25 5.46 0.14
C SER A 47 5.79 6.14 1.39
N ASP A 48 7.01 6.69 1.28
CA ASP A 48 7.53 7.71 2.21
C ASP A 48 6.71 9.02 2.14
N ASP A 49 5.61 9.06 1.39
CA ASP A 49 4.76 10.23 1.29
C ASP A 49 4.24 10.62 2.66
N LYS A 50 4.01 11.92 2.75
CA LYS A 50 3.54 12.59 3.95
C LYS A 50 2.06 12.85 3.79
N PHE A 51 1.26 12.07 4.51
CA PHE A 51 -0.18 12.15 4.53
C PHE A 51 -0.67 13.09 5.63
N PHE A 52 -1.83 13.69 5.38
CA PHE A 52 -2.63 14.32 6.42
C PHE A 52 -3.74 13.34 6.84
N ILE A 53 -3.89 13.13 8.14
CA ILE A 53 -4.96 12.28 8.69
C ILE A 53 -6.01 13.21 9.29
N ILE A 54 -7.17 13.29 8.64
CA ILE A 54 -8.15 14.36 8.85
C ILE A 54 -9.42 13.79 9.49
N SER A 55 -9.78 14.32 10.66
CA SER A 55 -10.98 13.92 11.40
C SER A 55 -12.26 14.34 10.70
N HIS A 56 -13.39 13.83 11.19
CA HIS A 56 -14.73 14.23 10.75
C HIS A 56 -15.05 15.73 10.94
N ARG A 57 -14.29 16.46 11.77
CA ARG A 57 -14.42 17.92 11.97
C ARG A 57 -13.47 18.74 11.09
N ASN A 58 -12.78 18.08 10.15
CA ASN A 58 -11.72 18.67 9.34
C ASN A 58 -10.52 19.16 10.17
N GLU A 59 -10.32 18.57 11.35
CA GLU A 59 -9.10 18.77 12.14
C GLU A 59 -8.07 17.69 11.78
N GLN A 60 -6.80 18.06 11.76
CA GLN A 60 -5.70 17.18 11.37
C GLN A 60 -5.05 16.57 12.60
N LEU A 61 -4.70 15.29 12.52
CA LEU A 61 -3.81 14.65 13.47
C LEU A 61 -2.45 15.37 13.45
N GLU A 62 -1.94 15.72 14.62
CA GLU A 62 -0.66 16.42 14.74
C GLU A 62 0.23 15.81 15.82
N ASP A 63 1.53 16.00 15.66
CA ASP A 63 2.56 15.80 16.68
C ASP A 63 3.19 17.15 17.00
N VAL A 64 2.87 17.71 18.15
CA VAL A 64 3.47 18.96 18.63
C VAL A 64 4.28 18.66 19.89
N GLY A 65 5.61 18.63 19.74
CA GLY A 65 6.51 18.38 20.86
C GLY A 65 6.32 17.00 21.49
N SER A 66 6.14 15.96 20.66
CA SER A 66 5.87 14.57 21.08
C SER A 66 4.50 14.36 21.74
N VAL A 67 3.59 15.32 21.58
CA VAL A 67 2.19 15.21 22.02
C VAL A 67 1.30 15.08 20.80
N VAL A 68 0.53 13.99 20.75
CA VAL A 68 -0.44 13.76 19.67
C VAL A 68 -1.72 14.52 19.96
N GLY A 69 -2.21 15.27 18.99
CA GLY A 69 -3.42 16.08 19.12
C GLY A 69 -4.22 16.21 17.82
N LEU A 70 -5.19 17.11 17.86
CA LEU A 70 -5.97 17.54 16.70
C LEU A 70 -5.91 19.06 16.57
N THR A 71 -5.71 19.53 15.35
CA THR A 71 -5.67 20.97 15.05
C THR A 71 -6.48 21.32 13.82
N TRP A 72 -7.06 22.51 13.81
CA TRP A 72 -7.66 23.12 12.62
C TRP A 72 -6.66 24.05 11.88
N TYR A 73 -5.46 24.24 12.43
CA TYR A 73 -4.49 25.22 11.94
C TYR A 73 -3.62 24.69 10.77
N TRP A 74 -2.80 25.58 10.21
CA TRP A 74 -2.07 25.40 8.94
C TRP A 74 -1.37 24.04 8.76
N PHE A 75 -1.38 23.54 7.53
CA PHE A 75 -0.68 22.34 7.05
C PHE A 75 0.85 22.48 7.20
N GLY A 76 1.37 22.22 8.40
CA GLY A 76 2.77 22.25 8.74
C GLY A 76 3.43 20.86 8.73
N PRO A 77 4.73 20.77 9.05
CA PRO A 77 5.42 19.50 9.25
C PRO A 77 4.76 18.65 10.34
N ASP A 78 4.28 19.28 11.40
CA ASP A 78 3.71 18.62 12.59
C ASP A 78 2.46 17.79 12.27
N GLN A 79 1.74 18.11 11.20
CA GLN A 79 0.51 17.43 10.75
C GLN A 79 0.80 16.33 9.70
N LYS A 80 2.07 16.13 9.33
CA LYS A 80 2.47 15.19 8.29
C LYS A 80 2.91 13.86 8.88
N TRP A 81 2.28 12.80 8.40
CA TRP A 81 2.51 11.44 8.84
C TRP A 81 2.97 10.57 7.67
N THR A 82 3.91 9.67 7.91
CA THR A 82 4.21 8.57 6.98
C THR A 82 3.42 7.35 7.41
N ILE A 83 2.77 6.68 6.46
CA ILE A 83 2.07 5.42 6.70
C ILE A 83 2.86 4.34 5.96
N SER A 84 3.55 3.49 6.71
CA SER A 84 4.40 2.43 6.14
C SER A 84 3.91 1.06 6.57
N ASP A 85 4.18 0.05 5.75
CA ASP A 85 3.86 -1.33 6.08
C ASP A 85 4.56 -1.79 7.37
N ALA A 86 3.83 -2.54 8.20
CA ALA A 86 4.30 -3.17 9.43
C ALA A 86 4.17 -4.71 9.38
N GLY A 87 3.82 -5.27 8.21
CA GLY A 87 3.53 -6.67 7.98
C GLY A 87 2.13 -7.09 8.45
N ASP A 88 1.64 -8.22 7.93
CA ASP A 88 0.37 -8.85 8.29
C ASP A 88 -0.86 -7.92 8.09
N GLY A 89 -0.82 -7.07 7.07
CA GLY A 89 -1.87 -6.09 6.78
C GLY A 89 -1.98 -4.99 7.85
N LYS A 90 -0.88 -4.71 8.57
CA LYS A 90 -0.78 -3.64 9.57
C LYS A 90 0.16 -2.56 9.09
N PHE A 91 0.03 -1.39 9.70
CA PHE A 91 0.76 -0.18 9.35
C PHE A 91 1.40 0.46 10.57
N PHE A 92 2.57 1.04 10.37
CA PHE A 92 3.13 2.05 11.24
C PHE A 92 2.63 3.43 10.76
N ILE A 93 2.28 4.30 11.70
CA ILE A 93 1.88 5.68 11.43
C ILE A 93 2.93 6.57 12.09
N THR A 94 3.93 6.97 11.33
CA THR A 94 5.12 7.68 11.81
C THR A 94 4.93 9.19 11.72
N SER A 95 5.11 9.90 12.82
CA SER A 95 5.08 11.36 12.88
C SER A 95 6.30 12.00 12.19
N HIS A 96 6.26 13.31 12.01
CA HIS A 96 7.39 14.08 11.48
C HIS A 96 8.65 13.99 12.34
N SER A 97 8.52 13.70 13.64
CA SER A 97 9.63 13.54 14.59
C SER A 97 10.21 12.11 14.61
N SER A 98 9.83 11.28 13.64
CA SER A 98 10.24 9.87 13.50
C SER A 98 9.78 8.98 14.66
N GLN A 99 8.66 9.34 15.30
CA GLN A 99 8.02 8.53 16.33
C GLN A 99 6.74 7.89 15.78
N GLN A 100 6.44 6.67 16.22
CA GLN A 100 5.25 5.93 15.83
C GLN A 100 4.07 6.28 16.73
N LEU A 101 2.91 6.52 16.12
CA LEU A 101 1.63 6.56 16.83
C LEU A 101 1.41 5.24 17.55
N GLN A 102 1.07 5.28 18.83
CA GLN A 102 0.88 4.08 19.64
C GLN A 102 -0.42 4.10 20.42
N ASP A 103 -0.96 2.91 20.65
CA ASP A 103 -1.93 2.64 21.71
C ASP A 103 -1.19 1.93 22.85
N ARG A 104 -0.79 2.68 23.89
CA ARG A 104 -0.18 2.10 25.08
C ARG A 104 -1.24 1.96 26.17
N GLU A 105 -1.76 0.75 26.32
CA GLU A 105 -2.76 0.40 27.32
C GLU A 105 -4.03 1.29 27.30
N GLY A 106 -4.38 1.92 26.17
CA GLY A 106 -5.55 2.81 26.05
C GLY A 106 -5.20 4.27 25.97
N THR A 107 -3.92 4.58 26.12
CA THR A 107 -3.41 5.93 25.99
C THR A 107 -2.77 6.08 24.61
N ILE A 108 -3.28 7.04 23.84
CA ILE A 108 -2.67 7.43 22.57
C ILE A 108 -1.43 8.24 22.85
N GLY A 109 -0.33 7.94 22.15
CA GLY A 109 0.91 8.70 22.27
C GLY A 109 1.88 8.39 21.15
N LEU A 110 3.15 8.75 21.37
CA LEU A 110 4.25 8.50 20.45
C LEU A 110 5.35 7.69 21.13
N SER A 111 5.99 6.80 20.37
CA SER A 111 7.23 6.11 20.79
C SER A 111 8.14 5.87 19.59
N ALA A 112 9.45 5.71 19.83
CA ALA A 112 10.40 5.28 18.81
C ALA A 112 10.36 3.76 18.54
N ASP A 113 9.54 3.02 19.27
CA ASP A 113 9.43 1.56 19.15
C ASP A 113 8.64 1.11 17.91
N PHE A 114 8.80 -0.15 17.52
CA PHE A 114 8.12 -0.80 16.39
C PHE A 114 7.38 -2.08 16.82
N ASN A 115 6.91 -2.11 18.07
CA ASN A 115 6.26 -3.27 18.67
C ASN A 115 4.76 -3.31 18.34
N VAL A 116 4.04 -4.31 18.89
CA VAL A 116 2.62 -4.51 18.65
C VAL A 116 1.77 -3.27 18.97
N GLU A 117 2.15 -2.48 19.97
CA GLU A 117 1.44 -1.27 20.40
C GLU A 117 1.44 -0.14 19.36
N GLN A 118 2.43 -0.15 18.46
CA GLN A 118 2.62 0.84 17.39
C GLN A 118 2.04 0.38 16.05
N LYS A 119 1.50 -0.84 15.98
CA LYS A 119 0.89 -1.39 14.77
C LYS A 119 -0.61 -1.12 14.73
N TRP A 120 -1.06 -0.56 13.62
CA TRP A 120 -2.45 -0.22 13.37
C TRP A 120 -2.99 -0.99 12.18
N THR A 121 -4.27 -1.32 12.18
CA THR A 121 -4.97 -1.79 10.99
C THR A 121 -5.74 -0.63 10.40
N ILE A 122 -5.52 -0.33 9.12
CA ILE A 122 -6.28 0.70 8.40
C ILE A 122 -7.23 -0.01 7.44
N SER A 123 -8.52 0.34 7.47
CA SER A 123 -9.56 -0.33 6.66
C SER A 123 -10.58 0.66 6.12
N HIS A 124 -11.24 0.33 5.02
CA HIS A 124 -12.25 1.20 4.41
C HIS A 124 -13.46 1.39 5.34
N ALA A 125 -13.89 2.64 5.49
CA ALA A 125 -15.11 3.03 6.21
C ALA A 125 -16.26 3.48 5.28
N GLY A 126 -16.05 3.38 3.96
CA GLY A 126 -16.93 3.93 2.93
C GLY A 126 -16.66 5.41 2.63
N ASP A 127 -17.17 5.91 1.50
CA ASP A 127 -17.09 7.32 1.08
C ASP A 127 -15.66 7.92 1.06
N GLY A 128 -14.67 7.10 0.70
CA GLY A 128 -13.25 7.51 0.71
C GLY A 128 -12.68 7.78 2.12
N LYS A 129 -13.32 7.25 3.17
CA LYS A 129 -12.86 7.33 4.56
C LYS A 129 -12.28 6.01 5.04
N PHE A 130 -11.54 6.08 6.14
CA PHE A 130 -10.86 4.95 6.75
C PHE A 130 -11.16 4.85 8.25
N PHE A 131 -11.17 3.62 8.75
CA PHE A 131 -11.02 3.30 10.16
C PHE A 131 -9.54 3.04 10.46
N ILE A 132 -9.05 3.52 11.60
CA ILE A 132 -7.69 3.29 12.09
C ILE A 132 -7.81 2.53 13.41
N THR A 133 -7.58 1.23 13.38
CA THR A 133 -7.82 0.29 14.47
C THR A 133 -6.52 -0.07 15.19
N SER A 134 -6.48 0.10 16.50
CA SER A 134 -5.34 -0.28 17.33
C SER A 134 -5.17 -1.79 17.42
N HIS A 135 -4.01 -2.24 17.88
CA HIS A 135 -3.72 -3.65 18.10
C HIS A 135 -4.71 -4.38 19.05
N ARG A 136 -5.50 -3.64 19.84
CA ARG A 136 -6.54 -4.19 20.74
C ARG A 136 -7.95 -4.13 20.15
N GLY A 137 -8.07 -3.81 18.86
CA GLY A 137 -9.36 -3.70 18.18
C GLY A 137 -10.15 -2.42 18.53
N GLN A 138 -9.49 -1.38 19.06
CA GLN A 138 -10.14 -0.09 19.34
C GLN A 138 -9.86 0.89 18.20
N GLN A 139 -10.87 1.62 17.77
CA GLN A 139 -10.75 2.67 16.75
C GLN A 139 -10.18 3.95 17.33
N LEU A 140 -9.27 4.58 16.59
CA LEU A 140 -8.87 5.96 16.80
C LEU A 140 -10.09 6.86 16.55
N GLN A 141 -10.42 7.68 17.54
CA GLN A 141 -11.60 8.52 17.54
C GLN A 141 -11.22 9.97 17.79
N ASP A 142 -11.86 10.88 17.05
CA ASP A 142 -12.01 12.28 17.47
C ASP A 142 -13.23 12.41 18.39
N SER A 143 -12.99 12.52 19.69
CA SER A 143 -13.99 12.72 20.73
C SER A 143 -14.09 14.20 21.12
N SER A 144 -14.71 15.01 20.26
CA SER A 144 -14.96 16.43 20.50
C SER A 144 -13.68 17.26 20.73
N GLY A 145 -12.62 17.01 19.95
CA GLY A 145 -11.36 17.76 20.06
C GLY A 145 -10.24 16.97 20.71
N ALA A 146 -10.58 15.88 21.39
CA ALA A 146 -9.62 15.00 22.03
C ALA A 146 -9.52 13.69 21.27
N LEU A 147 -8.30 13.19 21.11
CA LEU A 147 -8.08 11.83 20.63
C LEU A 147 -8.47 10.82 21.71
N ALA A 148 -9.20 9.79 21.30
CA ALA A 148 -9.61 8.70 22.16
C ALA A 148 -9.59 7.36 21.41
N LEU A 149 -9.71 6.28 22.16
CA LEU A 149 -9.88 4.93 21.63
C LEU A 149 -11.24 4.37 22.05
N ASN A 150 -11.99 3.81 21.11
CA ASN A 150 -13.25 3.15 21.43
C ASN A 150 -13.53 1.95 20.52
N GLY A 151 -14.47 1.07 20.90
CA GLY A 151 -14.83 -0.10 20.10
C GLY A 151 -15.91 0.12 19.03
N LYS A 152 -16.23 1.38 18.67
CA LYS A 152 -17.35 1.71 17.78
C LYS A 152 -16.85 1.97 16.35
N TYR A 153 -17.75 1.81 15.39
CA TYR A 153 -17.51 2.06 13.97
C TYR A 153 -18.47 3.15 13.45
N GLY A 154 -18.48 4.29 14.13
CA GLY A 154 -19.39 5.40 13.88
C GLY A 154 -18.75 6.51 13.04
N PHE A 155 -19.37 7.68 13.07
CA PHE A 155 -18.91 8.86 12.35
C PHE A 155 -17.64 9.47 12.95
N TYR A 156 -17.47 9.38 14.27
CA TYR A 156 -16.35 9.97 15.01
C TYR A 156 -15.02 9.22 14.81
N GLU A 157 -15.10 7.98 14.33
CA GLU A 157 -13.98 7.07 14.10
C GLU A 157 -13.53 7.02 12.63
N ARG A 158 -14.17 7.83 11.77
CA ARG A 158 -13.85 7.90 10.34
C ARG A 158 -12.86 9.01 10.06
N TRP A 159 -11.79 8.65 9.39
CA TRP A 159 -10.70 9.54 9.01
C TRP A 159 -10.61 9.68 7.51
N SER A 160 -10.26 10.86 7.04
CA SER A 160 -9.90 11.11 5.65
C SER A 160 -8.40 11.09 5.56
N ILE A 161 -7.86 10.33 4.61
CA ILE A 161 -6.42 10.33 4.32
C ILE A 161 -6.31 10.56 2.81
N PRO A 162 -6.25 11.83 2.36
CA PRO A 162 -6.18 12.13 0.93
C PRO A 162 -4.99 11.44 0.28
N ASP A 163 -5.19 10.95 -0.95
CA ASP A 163 -4.20 10.25 -1.77
C ASP A 163 -3.62 8.95 -1.16
N PHE A 164 -4.14 8.50 -0.01
CA PHE A 164 -3.82 7.19 0.55
C PHE A 164 -4.79 6.14 0.01
N THR A 165 -4.24 5.08 -0.57
CA THR A 165 -4.99 3.88 -0.95
C THR A 165 -4.44 2.69 -0.18
N LEU A 166 -5.34 1.86 0.34
CA LEU A 166 -4.93 0.61 0.95
C LEU A 166 -4.42 -0.34 -0.15
N PRO A 167 -3.36 -1.13 0.12
CA PRO A 167 -3.15 -2.37 -0.61
C PRO A 167 -4.39 -3.22 -0.32
N SER A 168 -5.33 -3.22 -1.25
CA SER A 168 -6.64 -3.81 -1.02
C SER A 168 -6.68 -5.23 -1.58
N ASP A 169 -7.64 -6.02 -1.07
CA ASP A 169 -8.16 -7.20 -1.77
C ASP A 169 -8.85 -6.83 -3.10
N ASP A 170 -8.84 -5.54 -3.49
CA ASP A 170 -9.37 -5.15 -4.78
C ASP A 170 -8.59 -5.79 -5.90
N LYS A 171 -9.32 -5.94 -7.00
CA LYS A 171 -8.86 -6.59 -8.19
C LYS A 171 -8.32 -5.55 -9.14
N PHE A 172 -7.00 -5.49 -9.24
CA PHE A 172 -6.25 -4.61 -10.13
C PHE A 172 -6.10 -5.22 -11.52
N PHE A 173 -6.00 -4.34 -12.51
CA PHE A 173 -5.42 -4.68 -13.80
C PHE A 173 -3.95 -4.27 -13.80
N ILE A 174 -3.07 -5.18 -14.20
CA ILE A 174 -1.65 -4.89 -14.43
C ILE A 174 -1.46 -4.76 -15.94
N ILE A 175 -1.22 -3.55 -16.41
CA ILE A 175 -1.32 -3.16 -17.82
C ILE A 175 0.06 -2.85 -18.38
N SER A 176 0.45 -3.53 -19.45
CA SER A 176 1.74 -3.34 -20.10
C SER A 176 1.79 -2.01 -20.86
N HIS A 177 2.98 -1.64 -21.34
CA HIS A 177 3.18 -0.49 -22.20
C HIS A 177 2.41 -0.55 -23.55
N ARG A 178 1.84 -1.70 -23.92
CA ARG A 178 1.00 -1.90 -25.13
C ARG A 178 -0.50 -1.88 -24.83
N ASP A 179 -0.88 -1.45 -23.63
CA ASP A 179 -2.25 -1.47 -23.12
C ASP A 179 -2.86 -2.89 -23.05
N GLU A 180 -2.01 -3.92 -23.02
CA GLU A 180 -2.41 -5.31 -22.78
C GLU A 180 -2.38 -5.62 -21.28
N ARG A 181 -3.35 -6.39 -20.81
CA ARG A 181 -3.50 -6.77 -19.40
C ARG A 181 -2.84 -8.10 -19.14
N LEU A 182 -2.12 -8.20 -18.02
CA LEU A 182 -1.66 -9.47 -17.46
C LEU A 182 -2.87 -10.36 -17.14
N GLU A 183 -2.81 -11.63 -17.54
CA GLU A 183 -3.90 -12.58 -17.31
C GLU A 183 -3.42 -13.94 -16.82
N ASP A 184 -4.28 -14.64 -16.10
CA ASP A 184 -4.16 -16.06 -15.76
C ASP A 184 -5.24 -16.82 -16.51
N VAL A 185 -4.85 -17.58 -17.54
CA VAL A 185 -5.76 -18.45 -18.28
C VAL A 185 -5.33 -19.89 -18.07
N GLY A 186 -6.06 -20.62 -17.22
CA GLY A 186 -5.79 -22.03 -16.93
C GLY A 186 -4.41 -22.25 -16.29
N SER A 187 -4.01 -21.38 -15.34
CA SER A 187 -2.70 -21.39 -14.67
C SER A 187 -1.53 -21.02 -15.59
N VAL A 188 -1.80 -20.43 -16.76
CA VAL A 188 -0.78 -19.87 -17.65
C VAL A 188 -0.88 -18.36 -17.61
N VAL A 189 0.25 -17.71 -17.30
CA VAL A 189 0.33 -16.25 -17.26
C VAL A 189 0.59 -15.71 -18.68
N GLY A 190 -0.23 -14.76 -19.11
CA GLY A 190 -0.15 -14.17 -20.44
C GLY A 190 -0.51 -12.69 -20.47
N LEU A 191 -0.70 -12.17 -21.68
CA LEU A 191 -1.14 -10.79 -21.94
C LEU A 191 -2.29 -10.79 -22.93
N THR A 192 -3.31 -9.96 -22.69
CA THR A 192 -4.44 -9.79 -23.62
C THR A 192 -4.93 -8.34 -23.70
N GLY A 193 -5.31 -7.90 -24.90
CA GLY A 193 -6.00 -6.63 -25.14
C GLY A 193 -7.50 -6.77 -25.46
N TYR A 194 -8.00 -8.01 -25.62
CA TYR A 194 -9.23 -8.26 -26.38
C TYR A 194 -10.52 -8.33 -25.57
N TRP A 195 -10.45 -8.71 -24.29
CA TRP A 195 -11.63 -8.88 -23.43
C TRP A 195 -11.36 -8.43 -22.00
N PHE A 196 -12.45 -8.17 -21.28
CA PHE A 196 -12.45 -7.86 -19.86
C PHE A 196 -13.14 -9.02 -19.13
N GLY A 197 -12.40 -9.67 -18.25
CA GLY A 197 -12.87 -10.83 -17.52
C GLY A 197 -12.21 -10.96 -16.15
N PRO A 198 -12.62 -11.97 -15.36
CA PRO A 198 -11.99 -12.27 -14.08
C PRO A 198 -10.52 -12.65 -14.23
N ASP A 199 -10.14 -13.27 -15.35
CA ASP A 199 -8.79 -13.80 -15.61
C ASP A 199 -7.71 -12.71 -15.65
N GLN A 200 -8.09 -11.46 -15.96
CA GLN A 200 -7.18 -10.31 -16.01
C GLN A 200 -7.07 -9.56 -14.67
N LYS A 201 -7.76 -10.04 -13.64
CA LYS A 201 -7.87 -9.37 -12.34
C LYS A 201 -6.96 -10.01 -11.32
N TRP A 202 -6.13 -9.18 -10.69
CA TRP A 202 -5.13 -9.58 -9.72
C TRP A 202 -5.34 -8.86 -8.40
N THR A 203 -5.16 -9.57 -7.29
CA THR A 203 -5.08 -8.94 -5.97
C THR A 203 -3.60 -8.68 -5.67
N ILE A 204 -3.28 -7.49 -5.17
CA ILE A 204 -1.92 -7.14 -4.75
C ILE A 204 -1.95 -6.95 -3.24
N SER A 205 -1.38 -7.90 -2.50
CA SER A 205 -1.37 -7.87 -1.04
C SER A 205 0.04 -7.73 -0.50
N ASP A 206 0.17 -7.13 0.68
CA ASP A 206 1.44 -7.04 1.38
C ASP A 206 2.02 -8.44 1.68
N ALA A 207 3.34 -8.57 1.49
CA ALA A 207 4.13 -9.77 1.81
C ALA A 207 5.22 -9.49 2.86
N GLY A 208 5.21 -8.29 3.46
CA GLY A 208 6.20 -7.77 4.40
C GLY A 208 7.49 -7.29 3.74
N ASP A 209 8.26 -6.47 4.45
CA ASP A 209 9.57 -5.95 4.04
C ASP A 209 9.54 -5.18 2.70
N GLY A 210 8.43 -4.47 2.43
CA GLY A 210 8.23 -3.75 1.17
C GLY A 210 8.07 -4.66 -0.04
N LYS A 211 7.64 -5.91 0.18
CA LYS A 211 7.31 -6.89 -0.86
C LYS A 211 5.82 -7.11 -0.95
N PHE A 212 5.38 -7.63 -2.09
CA PHE A 212 3.98 -7.89 -2.40
C PHE A 212 3.80 -9.29 -2.96
N PHE A 213 2.67 -9.90 -2.65
CA PHE A 213 2.10 -11.01 -3.39
C PHE A 213 1.19 -10.46 -4.48
N ILE A 214 1.25 -11.07 -5.67
CA ILE A 214 0.38 -10.74 -6.80
C ILE A 214 -0.46 -11.97 -7.09
N THR A 215 -1.67 -12.02 -6.53
CA THR A 215 -2.55 -13.18 -6.56
C THR A 215 -3.50 -13.12 -7.74
N SER A 216 -3.54 -14.18 -8.54
CA SER A 216 -4.47 -14.33 -9.66
C SER A 216 -5.89 -14.59 -9.19
N HIS A 217 -6.84 -14.48 -10.13
CA HIS A 217 -8.24 -14.82 -9.89
C HIS A 217 -8.48 -16.26 -9.40
N SER A 218 -7.55 -17.19 -9.70
CA SER A 218 -7.60 -18.59 -9.30
C SER A 218 -6.93 -18.86 -7.94
N SER A 219 -6.62 -17.79 -7.18
CA SER A 219 -5.96 -17.84 -5.88
C SER A 219 -4.54 -18.42 -5.92
N GLN A 220 -3.86 -18.28 -7.06
CA GLN A 220 -2.44 -18.62 -7.22
C GLN A 220 -1.60 -17.34 -7.27
N GLN A 221 -0.40 -17.39 -6.73
CA GLN A 221 0.55 -16.29 -6.69
C GLN A 221 1.43 -16.28 -7.94
N LEU A 222 1.65 -15.09 -8.50
CA LEU A 222 2.68 -14.86 -9.51
C LEU A 222 4.05 -15.25 -8.94
N GLN A 223 4.81 -16.04 -9.69
CA GLN A 223 6.08 -16.60 -9.25
C GLN A 223 7.18 -16.36 -10.29
N ASP A 224 8.39 -16.06 -9.80
CA ASP A 224 9.63 -16.27 -10.55
C ASP A 224 10.17 -17.68 -10.28
N ARG A 225 9.92 -18.59 -11.22
CA ARG A 225 10.42 -19.98 -11.19
C ARG A 225 11.70 -20.05 -12.00
N GLU A 226 12.84 -19.85 -11.34
CA GLU A 226 14.17 -19.93 -11.95
C GLU A 226 14.35 -19.08 -13.22
N GLY A 227 13.71 -17.91 -13.29
CA GLY A 227 13.73 -17.02 -14.44
C GLY A 227 12.56 -17.14 -15.40
N THR A 228 11.58 -17.99 -15.08
CA THR A 228 10.35 -18.11 -15.84
C THR A 228 9.17 -17.63 -15.00
N ILE A 229 8.25 -16.90 -15.63
CA ILE A 229 7.01 -16.49 -14.98
C ILE A 229 6.09 -17.70 -14.89
N GLY A 230 5.47 -17.90 -13.72
CA GLY A 230 4.45 -18.90 -13.52
C GLY A 230 3.51 -18.55 -12.38
N LEU A 231 2.68 -19.53 -12.00
CA LEU A 231 1.76 -19.44 -10.87
C LEU A 231 1.99 -20.61 -9.91
N SER A 232 1.86 -20.36 -8.62
CA SER A 232 1.86 -21.38 -7.56
C SER A 232 0.91 -20.98 -6.42
N ALA A 233 0.40 -21.96 -5.68
CA ALA A 233 -0.39 -21.70 -4.47
C ALA A 233 0.48 -21.31 -3.24
N ASP A 234 1.80 -21.32 -3.39
CA ASP A 234 2.75 -21.05 -2.30
C ASP A 234 2.87 -19.55 -1.98
N PHE A 235 3.39 -19.23 -0.79
CA PHE A 235 3.66 -17.86 -0.31
C PHE A 235 5.14 -17.68 0.08
N ASN A 236 6.03 -18.31 -0.68
CA ASN A 236 7.47 -18.32 -0.40
C ASN A 236 8.17 -17.13 -1.06
N VAL A 237 9.49 -17.05 -0.89
CA VAL A 237 10.33 -15.98 -1.47
C VAL A 237 10.13 -15.83 -2.98
N GLU A 238 9.84 -16.93 -3.69
CA GLU A 238 9.68 -16.91 -5.14
C GLU A 238 8.42 -16.18 -5.63
N GLN A 239 7.45 -16.01 -4.73
CA GLN A 239 6.19 -15.32 -4.97
C GLN A 239 6.20 -13.87 -4.47
N LYS A 240 7.31 -13.42 -3.87
CA LYS A 240 7.46 -12.05 -3.39
C LYS A 240 8.04 -11.14 -4.46
N TRP A 241 7.35 -10.03 -4.70
CA TRP A 241 7.72 -9.02 -5.68
C TRP A 241 7.94 -7.66 -5.03
N THR A 242 8.88 -6.87 -5.52
CA THR A 242 8.93 -5.44 -5.23
C THR A 242 8.17 -4.69 -6.32
N ILE A 243 7.32 -3.76 -5.92
CA ILE A 243 6.68 -2.81 -6.84
C ILE A 243 7.24 -1.43 -6.48
N SER A 244 7.75 -0.68 -7.46
CA SER A 244 8.36 0.64 -7.25
C SER A 244 7.99 1.60 -8.39
N HIS A 245 7.94 2.91 -8.13
CA HIS A 245 7.65 3.87 -9.20
C HIS A 245 8.78 3.84 -10.24
N ALA A 246 8.41 3.85 -11.52
CA ALA A 246 9.36 3.88 -12.61
C ALA A 246 9.95 5.29 -12.85
N GLY A 247 9.41 6.31 -12.17
CA GLY A 247 9.90 7.70 -12.17
C GLY A 247 10.96 8.00 -11.11
N ASP A 248 11.27 7.07 -10.20
CA ASP A 248 12.05 7.36 -9.00
C ASP A 248 13.52 7.74 -9.25
N GLY A 249 14.04 7.59 -10.48
CA GLY A 249 15.35 8.12 -10.87
C GLY A 249 16.56 7.61 -10.06
N LYS A 250 16.35 6.77 -9.04
CA LYS A 250 17.36 6.14 -8.21
C LYS A 250 17.79 4.83 -8.89
N PHE A 251 18.52 5.00 -9.97
CA PHE A 251 19.33 3.93 -10.53
C PHE A 251 20.59 3.81 -9.67
N PHE A 252 20.79 2.66 -9.02
CA PHE A 252 22.09 2.25 -8.48
C PHE A 252 22.87 1.50 -9.56
#